data_AF-Q8LQJ6-F1
#
_entry.id   AF-Q8LQJ6-F1
#
_cell.length_a   1.000
_cell.length_b   1.000
_cell.length_c   1.000
_cell.angle_alpha   90.00
_cell.angle_beta   90.00
_cell.angle_gamma   90.00
#
_symmetry.space_group_name_H-M   'P 1'
#
loop_
_entity.id
_entity.type
_entity.pdbx_description
1 polymer ?
#
loop_
_entity_poly.entity_id
_entity_poly.type
_entity_poly.pdbx_seq_one_letter_code
_entity_poly.pdbx_strand_id
1 'polypeptide(L)'
;MGEIRALRNMDDDEVFAYAKRIAAPYDLVMQTKQLGRLPVVQFAAGGVTTPADAALMMQLGCDGVFVGSGIFKSGDPARRARAIVQAVTHCRLSRPSTPPPRRPRWRKKERKR
;
A
#
# COMPACT_ATOMS: atom_id res chain seq x y z
N MET A 1 -6.10 4.89 -3.39
CA MET A 1 -6.62 3.82 -2.49
C MET A 1 -7.80 4.24 -1.62
N GLY A 2 -8.05 5.53 -1.37
CA GLY A 2 -9.18 5.98 -0.54
C GLY A 2 -10.55 5.55 -1.07
N GLU A 3 -10.77 5.70 -2.38
CA GLU A 3 -12.02 5.32 -3.06
C GLU A 3 -12.40 3.84 -2.87
N ILE A 4 -11.45 2.91 -2.99
CA ILE A 4 -11.72 1.48 -2.77
C ILE A 4 -12.10 1.20 -1.32
N ARG A 5 -11.46 1.89 -0.37
CA ARG A 5 -11.83 1.77 1.05
C ARG A 5 -13.21 2.37 1.34
N ALA A 6 -13.56 3.46 0.67
CA ALA A 6 -14.87 4.08 0.77
C ALA A 6 -15.95 3.15 0.18
N LEU A 7 -15.71 2.63 -1.03
CA LEU A 7 -16.58 1.66 -1.70
C LEU A 7 -16.81 0.40 -0.87
N ARG A 8 -15.76 -0.11 -0.20
CA ARG A 8 -15.86 -1.28 0.68
C ARG A 8 -16.83 -1.06 1.85
N ASN A 9 -16.92 0.17 2.36
CA ASN A 9 -17.76 0.53 3.51
C ASN A 9 -19.12 1.13 3.13
N MET A 10 -19.36 1.36 1.83
CA MET A 10 -20.62 1.87 1.30
C MET A 10 -21.72 0.81 1.40
N ASP A 11 -22.99 1.20 1.47
CA ASP A 11 -24.11 0.25 1.40
C ASP A 11 -24.31 -0.27 -0.02
N ASP A 12 -24.86 -1.49 -0.18
CA ASP A 12 -25.02 -2.13 -1.50
C ASP A 12 -25.93 -1.33 -2.44
N ASP A 13 -26.96 -0.68 -1.90
CA ASP A 13 -27.91 0.14 -2.66
C ASP A 13 -27.24 1.40 -3.25
N GLU A 14 -26.24 1.95 -2.57
CA GLU A 14 -25.52 3.15 -3.01
C GLU A 14 -24.46 2.85 -4.09
N VAL A 15 -24.06 1.57 -4.25
CA VAL A 15 -23.03 1.15 -5.22
C VAL A 15 -23.45 1.47 -6.65
N PHE A 16 -24.73 1.37 -6.97
CA PHE A 16 -25.23 1.68 -8.31
C PHE A 16 -25.06 3.17 -8.66
N ALA A 17 -25.38 4.05 -7.72
CA ALA A 17 -25.16 5.49 -7.87
C ALA A 17 -23.67 5.83 -7.97
N TYR A 18 -22.84 5.17 -7.16
CA TYR A 18 -21.39 5.34 -7.21
C TYR A 18 -20.82 4.90 -8.57
N ALA A 19 -21.22 3.74 -9.08
CA ALA A 19 -20.80 3.21 -10.39
C ALA A 19 -21.17 4.17 -11.53
N LYS A 20 -22.38 4.74 -11.50
CA LYS A 20 -22.83 5.76 -12.46
C LYS A 20 -21.99 7.03 -12.38
N ARG A 21 -21.64 7.49 -11.17
CA ARG A 21 -20.84 8.70 -10.94
C ARG A 21 -19.41 8.57 -11.50
N ILE A 22 -18.78 7.42 -11.33
CA ILE A 22 -17.43 7.16 -11.84
C ILE A 22 -17.41 6.66 -13.29
N ALA A 23 -18.59 6.52 -13.91
CA ALA A 23 -18.79 5.95 -15.24
C ALA A 23 -18.10 4.57 -15.41
N ALA A 24 -18.25 3.69 -14.42
CA ALA A 24 -17.69 2.34 -14.46
C ALA A 24 -18.80 1.26 -14.47
N PRO A 25 -18.53 0.07 -15.07
CA PRO A 25 -19.47 -1.04 -15.05
C PRO A 25 -19.80 -1.48 -13.62
N TYR A 26 -21.09 -1.61 -13.31
CA TYR A 26 -21.57 -1.99 -11.98
C TYR A 26 -20.96 -3.31 -11.49
N ASP A 27 -20.89 -4.33 -12.34
CA ASP A 27 -20.35 -5.65 -11.98
C ASP A 27 -18.90 -5.56 -11.50
N LEU A 28 -18.07 -4.73 -12.15
CA LEU A 28 -16.67 -4.53 -11.76
C LEU A 28 -16.55 -3.75 -10.45
N VAL A 29 -17.43 -2.78 -10.23
CA VAL A 29 -17.48 -2.03 -8.97
C VAL A 29 -17.89 -2.96 -7.83
N MET A 30 -18.89 -3.81 -8.05
CA MET A 30 -19.34 -4.77 -7.05
C MET A 30 -18.28 -5.84 -6.75
N GLN A 31 -17.60 -6.35 -7.79
CA GLN A 31 -16.47 -7.25 -7.62
C GLN A 31 -15.33 -6.58 -6.81
N THR A 32 -15.02 -5.31 -7.11
CA THR A 32 -14.01 -4.54 -6.38
C THR A 32 -14.40 -4.34 -4.91
N LYS A 33 -15.69 -4.12 -4.63
CA LYS A 33 -16.24 -4.01 -3.27
C LYS A 33 -16.06 -5.31 -2.49
N GLN A 34 -16.48 -6.44 -3.08
CA GLN A 34 -16.37 -7.77 -2.47
C GLN A 34 -14.92 -8.16 -2.18
N LEU A 35 -14.01 -7.86 -3.10
CA LEU A 35 -12.57 -8.14 -2.94
C LEU A 35 -11.87 -7.14 -2.01
N GLY A 36 -12.41 -5.93 -1.83
CA GLY A 36 -11.78 -4.83 -1.10
C GLY A 36 -10.48 -4.31 -1.76
N ARG A 37 -10.24 -4.68 -3.02
CA ARG A 37 -9.12 -4.31 -3.88
C ARG A 37 -9.52 -4.43 -5.35
N LEU A 38 -8.72 -3.87 -6.26
CA LEU A 38 -8.95 -4.06 -7.69
C LEU A 38 -8.82 -5.55 -8.06
N PRO A 39 -9.61 -6.04 -9.04
CA PRO A 39 -9.53 -7.41 -9.52
C PRO A 39 -8.26 -7.69 -10.34
N VAL A 40 -7.43 -6.67 -10.56
CA VAL A 40 -6.17 -6.73 -11.30
C VAL A 40 -5.02 -6.16 -10.48
N VAL A 41 -3.80 -6.53 -10.85
CA VAL A 41 -2.57 -6.02 -10.25
C VAL A 41 -2.45 -4.50 -10.43
N GLN A 42 -2.10 -3.80 -9.35
CA GLN A 42 -1.91 -2.34 -9.35
C GLN A 42 -0.45 -1.98 -9.17
N PHE A 43 0.19 -1.56 -10.27
CA PHE A 43 1.55 -1.03 -10.23
C PHE A 43 1.56 0.50 -10.09
N ALA A 44 2.46 1.02 -9.26
CA ALA A 44 2.79 2.44 -9.26
C ALA A 44 3.74 2.76 -10.41
N ALA A 45 3.45 3.79 -11.20
CA ALA A 45 4.30 4.25 -12.28
C ALA A 45 4.41 5.78 -12.26
N GLY A 46 5.57 6.30 -12.68
CA GLY A 46 5.86 7.74 -12.76
C GLY A 46 6.61 8.28 -11.54
N GLY A 47 7.76 8.93 -11.78
CA GLY A 47 8.51 9.64 -10.74
C GLY A 47 9.30 8.78 -9.73
N VAL A 48 9.13 7.45 -9.72
CA VAL A 48 9.91 6.55 -8.86
C VAL A 48 11.37 6.55 -9.30
N THR A 49 12.25 7.16 -8.50
CA THR A 49 13.69 7.25 -8.81
C THR A 49 14.58 6.84 -7.65
N THR A 50 14.03 6.87 -6.43
CA THR A 50 14.75 6.46 -5.22
C THR A 50 14.19 5.14 -4.67
N PRO A 51 15.02 4.36 -3.94
CA PRO A 51 14.53 3.19 -3.21
C PRO A 51 13.45 3.53 -2.16
N ALA A 52 13.50 4.73 -1.58
CA ALA A 52 12.52 5.19 -0.61
C ALA A 52 11.13 5.39 -1.26
N ASP A 53 11.09 5.98 -2.46
CA ASP A 53 9.84 6.12 -3.23
C ASP A 53 9.24 4.75 -3.55
N ALA A 54 10.08 3.81 -3.99
CA ALA A 54 9.66 2.45 -4.28
C ALA A 54 9.08 1.75 -3.04
N ALA A 55 9.75 1.85 -1.90
CA ALA A 55 9.26 1.28 -0.64
C ALA A 55 7.95 1.95 -0.17
N LEU A 56 7.82 3.27 -0.33
CA LEU A 56 6.61 4.01 0.02
C LEU A 56 5.41 3.55 -0.81
N MET A 57 5.57 3.38 -2.12
CA MET A 57 4.50 2.90 -3.01
C MET A 57 4.03 1.49 -2.62
N MET A 58 4.97 0.61 -2.26
CA MET A 58 4.63 -0.72 -1.75
C MET A 58 3.91 -0.66 -0.39
N GLN A 59 4.25 0.29 0.49
CA GLN A 59 3.54 0.49 1.77
C GLN A 59 2.13 1.07 1.59
N LEU A 60 1.92 1.88 0.55
CA LEU A 60 0.60 2.42 0.20
C LEU A 60 -0.35 1.34 -0.38
N GLY A 61 0.17 0.16 -0.68
CA GLY A 61 -0.60 -1.00 -1.12
C GLY A 61 -0.55 -1.28 -2.62
N CYS A 62 0.44 -0.74 -3.34
CA CYS A 62 0.73 -1.16 -4.70
C CYS A 62 1.36 -2.55 -4.71
N ASP A 63 1.07 -3.33 -5.76
CA ASP A 63 1.61 -4.68 -5.95
C ASP A 63 3.03 -4.65 -6.52
N GLY A 64 3.42 -3.53 -7.14
CA GLY A 64 4.77 -3.31 -7.64
C GLY A 64 4.99 -1.87 -8.09
N VAL A 65 6.20 -1.58 -8.55
CA VAL A 65 6.58 -0.27 -9.09
C VAL A 65 7.23 -0.43 -10.46
N PHE A 66 6.89 0.47 -11.39
CA PHE A 66 7.59 0.65 -12.65
C PHE A 66 8.61 1.76 -12.52
N VAL A 67 9.83 1.47 -12.98
CA VAL A 67 10.95 2.40 -12.99
C VAL A 67 11.40 2.62 -14.42
N GLY A 68 11.48 3.90 -14.81
CA GLY A 68 11.86 4.32 -16.16
C GLY A 68 13.28 4.88 -16.23
N SER A 69 13.49 5.83 -17.15
CA SER A 69 14.80 6.42 -17.43
C SER A 69 15.50 7.09 -16.24
N GLY A 70 14.79 7.37 -15.14
CA GLY A 70 15.36 7.97 -13.94
C GLY A 70 16.42 7.11 -13.25
N ILE A 71 16.41 5.79 -13.47
CA ILE A 71 17.51 4.91 -13.05
C ILE A 71 18.73 5.10 -13.97
N PHE A 72 18.52 5.18 -15.28
CA PHE A 72 19.58 5.26 -16.28
C PHE A 72 20.29 6.62 -16.31
N LYS A 73 19.62 7.70 -15.90
CA LYS A 73 20.21 9.05 -15.77
C LYS A 73 21.01 9.24 -14.47
N SER A 74 21.30 8.16 -13.74
CA SER A 74 22.05 8.21 -12.49
C SER A 74 23.53 7.93 -12.71
N GLY A 75 24.37 8.36 -11.75
CA GLY A 75 25.81 8.08 -11.81
C GLY A 75 26.15 6.59 -11.81
N ASP A 76 25.35 5.74 -11.14
CA ASP A 76 25.51 4.28 -11.14
C ASP A 76 24.14 3.58 -11.26
N PRO A 77 23.72 3.25 -12.50
CA PRO A 77 22.40 2.68 -12.75
C PRO A 77 22.26 1.25 -12.22
N ALA A 78 23.33 0.44 -12.24
CA ALA A 78 23.29 -0.93 -11.78
C ALA A 78 23.10 -1.00 -10.25
N ARG A 79 23.84 -0.17 -9.52
CA ARG A 79 23.69 -0.07 -8.07
C ARG A 79 22.31 0.48 -7.69
N ARG A 80 21.81 1.48 -8.40
CA ARG A 80 20.49 2.07 -8.14
C ARG A 80 19.36 1.08 -8.42
N ALA A 81 19.43 0.34 -9.52
CA ALA A 81 18.45 -0.70 -9.85
C ALA A 81 18.40 -1.77 -8.75
N ARG A 82 19.56 -2.27 -8.31
CA ARG A 82 19.64 -3.25 -7.21
C ARG A 82 19.04 -2.70 -5.92
N ALA A 83 19.33 -1.45 -5.57
CA ALA A 83 18.80 -0.82 -4.36
C ALA A 83 17.27 -0.69 -4.42
N ILE A 84 16.70 -0.36 -5.58
CA ILE A 84 15.25 -0.27 -5.77
C ILE A 84 14.59 -1.65 -5.64
N VAL A 85 15.17 -2.68 -6.28
CA VAL A 85 14.68 -4.06 -6.14
C VAL A 85 14.70 -4.50 -4.68
N GLN A 86 15.81 -4.28 -3.97
CA GLN A 86 15.92 -4.61 -2.55
C GLN A 86 14.91 -3.86 -1.69
N ALA A 87 14.66 -2.58 -1.98
CA ALA A 87 13.68 -1.77 -1.25
C ALA A 87 12.24 -2.26 -1.45
N VAL A 88 11.88 -2.68 -2.66
CA VAL A 88 10.56 -3.28 -2.95
C VAL A 88 10.41 -4.60 -2.20
N THR A 89 11.43 -5.47 -2.23
CA THR A 89 11.42 -6.77 -1.54
C THR A 89 11.31 -6.62 -0.03
N HIS A 90 11.99 -5.63 0.58
CA HIS A 90 12.08 -5.48 2.03
C HIS A 90 11.22 -4.32 2.59
N CYS A 91 10.29 -3.75 1.82
CA CYS A 91 9.55 -2.54 2.25
C CYS A 91 8.73 -2.70 3.54
N ARG A 92 8.43 -3.95 3.94
CA ARG A 92 7.62 -4.28 5.13
C ARG A 92 8.45 -4.48 6.40
N LEU A 93 9.78 -4.57 6.29
CA LEU A 93 10.66 -4.79 7.45
C LEU A 93 10.70 -3.57 8.39
N SER A 94 10.34 -2.38 7.89
CA SER A 94 10.26 -1.14 8.67
C SER A 94 8.99 -1.01 9.51
N ARG A 95 7.99 -1.89 9.33
CA ARG A 95 6.87 -2.02 10.27
C ARG A 95 7.25 -3.08 11.31
N PRO A 96 7.34 -2.75 12.61
CA PRO A 96 7.49 -3.79 13.63
C PRO A 96 6.28 -4.73 13.51
N SER A 97 6.52 -5.97 13.11
CA SER A 97 5.51 -7.01 12.92
C SER A 97 4.88 -7.47 14.24
N THR A 98 5.40 -7.02 15.38
CA THR A 98 4.88 -7.28 16.72
C THR A 98 4.66 -5.97 17.45
N PRO A 99 3.44 -5.66 17.94
CA PRO A 99 3.32 -4.67 19.00
C PRO A 99 4.22 -5.10 20.18
N PRO A 100 4.93 -4.18 20.86
CA PRO A 100 5.67 -4.55 22.06
C PRO A 100 4.71 -5.24 23.03
N PRO A 101 5.11 -6.34 23.70
CA PRO A 101 4.24 -7.02 24.65
C PRO A 101 3.69 -5.98 25.64
N ARG A 102 2.35 -5.90 25.75
CA ARG A 102 1.71 -4.99 26.70
C ARG A 102 2.28 -5.31 28.08
N ARG A 103 3.01 -4.35 28.67
CA ARG A 103 3.58 -4.51 30.02
C ARG A 103 2.45 -4.94 30.96
N PRO A 104 2.62 -6.01 31.76
CA PRO A 104 1.60 -6.41 32.73
C PRO A 104 1.30 -5.25 33.67
N ARG A 105 0.01 -4.90 33.79
CA ARG A 105 -0.50 -3.78 34.59
C ARG A 105 -0.14 -3.88 36.09
N TRP A 106 0.32 -5.06 36.53
CA TRP A 106 0.64 -5.39 37.92
C TRP A 106 1.92 -4.74 38.45
N ARG A 107 2.87 -4.34 37.59
CA ARG A 107 4.16 -3.77 38.03
C ARG A 107 4.09 -2.34 38.58
N LYS A 108 2.89 -1.72 38.66
CA LYS A 108 2.68 -0.42 39.31
C LYS A 108 2.24 -0.51 40.78
N LYS A 109 1.97 -1.72 41.31
CA LYS A 109 1.53 -1.89 42.71
C LYS A 109 2.67 -2.12 43.71
N GLU A 110 3.88 -2.45 43.26
CA GLU A 110 5.04 -2.74 44.13
C GLU A 110 5.88 -1.52 44.52
N ARG A 111 5.55 -0.33 44.04
CA ARG A 111 6.21 0.92 44.43
C ARG A 111 5.28 1.78 45.29
N LYS A 112 4.67 1.16 46.30
CA LYS A 112 3.87 1.83 47.36
C LYS A 112 3.75 0.95 48.62
N ARG A 113 4.82 0.23 48.95
CA ARG A 113 5.06 -0.30 50.30
C ARG A 113 6.46 0.10 50.72
#